data_AF-A0A847M688-F1
#
_entry.id   AF-A0A847M688-F1
#
_cell.length_a   1.000
_cell.length_b   1.000
_cell.length_c   1.000
_cell.angle_alpha   90.00
_cell.angle_beta   90.00
_cell.angle_gamma   90.00
#
_symmetry.space_group_name_H-M   'P 1'
#
loop_
_entity.id
_entity.type
_entity.pdbx_description
1 polymer ?
#
loop_
_entity_poly.entity_id
_entity_poly.type
_entity_poly.pdbx_seq_one_letter_code
_entity_poly.pdbx_strand_id
1 'polypeptide(L)'
;MSDLGKQISALMRRVRDHGQLPGSEQIVAETFELLGYVPGTLSPDEVLSGFDELLRHVWQETLHVLEHHEERSYADGIPRELIHTYPDSVAEAQEISEAEGFVAGVQRLLSLWYPQLRRCFLSVSQSRKTRGGKDFELQLERLLTLAEVPHESQERQNRTDLVLPSVAVFERNRNEAMVVSVKRTLRERWREVAEELFNLRAPNVYLLTADEKATIGQVKGICGRYNIYLVVWDHVKRDRFASEPLVLGYTEWATDRVAQMRG
;
A
#
# COMPACT_ATOMS: atom_id res chain seq x y z
N MET A 1 -11.89 -22.94 7.95
CA MET A 1 -10.84 -22.34 8.83
C MET A 1 -10.66 -23.23 10.04
N SER A 2 -9.43 -23.61 10.40
CA SER A 2 -9.16 -24.35 11.66
C SER A 2 -9.64 -23.54 12.87
N ASP A 3 -9.98 -24.22 13.97
CA ASP A 3 -10.46 -23.59 15.20
C ASP A 3 -9.48 -22.53 15.75
N LEU A 4 -8.19 -22.89 15.80
CA LEU A 4 -7.09 -21.96 16.10
C LEU A 4 -7.06 -20.73 15.18
N GLY A 5 -7.56 -20.83 13.94
CA GLY A 5 -7.57 -19.71 12.99
C GLY A 5 -8.59 -18.65 13.39
N LYS A 6 -9.77 -19.09 13.84
CA LYS A 6 -10.81 -18.18 14.35
C LYS A 6 -10.37 -17.50 15.63
N GLN A 7 -9.75 -18.25 16.54
CA GLN A 7 -9.22 -17.74 17.81
C GLN A 7 -8.17 -16.64 17.57
N ILE A 8 -7.19 -16.89 16.69
CA ILE A 8 -6.15 -15.88 16.40
C ILE A 8 -6.73 -14.65 15.69
N SER A 9 -7.70 -14.80 14.80
CA SER A 9 -8.35 -13.64 14.19
C SER A 9 -9.07 -12.76 15.22
N ALA A 10 -9.75 -13.37 16.20
CA ALA A 10 -10.40 -12.64 17.28
C ALA A 10 -9.38 -11.98 18.22
N LEU A 11 -8.30 -12.70 18.55
CA LEU A 11 -7.18 -12.19 19.33
C LEU A 11 -6.57 -10.95 18.66
N MET A 12 -6.19 -11.05 17.39
CA MET A 12 -5.56 -9.96 16.65
C MET A 12 -6.49 -8.76 16.46
N ARG A 13 -7.81 -8.96 16.48
CA ARG A 13 -8.77 -7.85 16.52
C ARG A 13 -8.64 -7.07 17.83
N ARG A 14 -8.70 -7.74 18.98
CA ARG A 14 -8.53 -7.10 20.29
C ARG A 14 -7.17 -6.41 20.44
N VAL A 15 -6.10 -7.03 19.93
CA VAL A 15 -4.76 -6.41 19.89
C VAL A 15 -4.80 -5.05 19.18
N ARG A 16 -5.41 -4.98 17.99
CA ARG A 16 -5.50 -3.72 17.22
C ARG A 16 -6.43 -2.70 17.87
N ASP A 17 -7.56 -3.15 18.41
CA ASP A 17 -8.55 -2.29 19.05
C ASP A 17 -7.98 -1.66 20.32
N HIS A 18 -7.32 -2.45 21.18
CA HIS A 18 -6.65 -1.96 22.40
C HIS A 18 -5.42 -1.10 22.09
N GLY A 19 -4.67 -1.45 21.03
CA GLY A 19 -3.51 -0.68 20.56
C GLY A 19 -3.87 0.59 19.81
N GLN A 20 -5.15 0.81 19.48
CA GLN A 20 -5.64 1.91 18.66
C GLN A 20 -4.89 2.04 17.33
N LEU A 21 -4.57 0.91 16.68
CA LEU A 21 -3.79 0.91 15.44
C LEU A 21 -4.53 1.69 14.33
N PRO A 22 -4.00 2.82 13.84
CA PRO A 22 -4.70 3.66 12.89
C PRO A 22 -5.00 2.98 11.54
N GLY A 23 -6.03 3.47 10.85
CA GLY A 23 -6.32 3.08 9.46
C GLY A 23 -5.32 3.68 8.46
N SER A 24 -5.28 3.15 7.24
CA SER A 24 -4.40 3.64 6.16
C SER A 24 -4.55 5.15 5.90
N GLU A 25 -5.79 5.66 5.89
CA GLU A 25 -6.07 7.09 5.71
C GLU A 25 -5.39 7.95 6.77
N GLN A 26 -5.48 7.55 8.04
CA GLN A 26 -4.86 8.28 9.14
C GLN A 26 -3.34 8.20 9.10
N ILE A 27 -2.76 7.02 8.82
CA ILE A 27 -1.29 6.87 8.69
C ILE A 27 -0.76 7.74 7.55
N VAL A 28 -1.42 7.74 6.39
CA VAL A 28 -1.01 8.56 5.25
C VAL A 28 -1.18 10.04 5.59
N ALA A 29 -2.32 10.47 6.16
CA ALA A 29 -2.51 11.86 6.57
C ALA A 29 -1.43 12.34 7.56
N GLU A 30 -1.14 11.55 8.59
CA GLU A 30 -0.08 11.81 9.56
C GLU A 30 1.29 11.92 8.88
N THR A 31 1.58 11.05 7.91
CA THR A 31 2.82 11.14 7.12
C THR A 31 2.94 12.48 6.38
N PHE A 32 1.88 12.89 5.67
CA PHE A 32 1.89 14.18 4.96
C PHE A 32 2.05 15.37 5.91
N GLU A 33 1.42 15.33 7.08
CA GLU A 33 1.56 16.35 8.11
C GLU A 33 2.99 16.42 8.66
N LEU A 34 3.60 15.26 8.98
CA LEU A 34 4.98 15.16 9.46
C LEU A 34 5.99 15.70 8.45
N LEU A 35 5.76 15.45 7.16
CA LEU A 35 6.61 15.93 6.07
C LEU A 35 6.34 17.39 5.67
N GLY A 36 5.31 18.03 6.24
CA GLY A 36 4.90 19.39 5.87
C GLY A 36 4.29 19.49 4.46
N TYR A 37 3.84 18.38 3.88
CA TYR A 37 3.14 18.34 2.59
C TYR A 37 1.65 18.57 2.81
N VAL A 38 1.30 19.81 3.14
CA VAL A 38 -0.07 20.22 3.48
C VAL A 38 -0.51 21.37 2.58
N PRO A 39 -1.82 21.62 2.42
CA PRO A 39 -2.29 22.71 1.55
C PRO A 39 -1.64 24.06 1.92
N GLY A 40 -1.09 24.74 0.91
CA GLY A 40 -0.43 26.03 1.06
C GLY A 40 1.08 26.00 1.36
N THR A 41 1.70 24.82 1.56
CA THR A 41 3.16 24.72 1.71
C THR A 41 3.91 24.54 0.39
N LEU A 42 3.26 23.92 -0.59
CA LEU A 42 3.77 23.73 -1.95
C LEU A 42 2.73 24.29 -2.93
N SER A 43 3.19 25.00 -3.95
CA SER A 43 2.34 25.37 -5.09
C SER A 43 2.03 24.13 -5.94
N PRO A 44 0.90 24.11 -6.66
CA PRO A 44 0.57 22.99 -7.54
C PRO A 44 1.65 22.65 -8.57
N ASP A 45 2.37 23.64 -9.09
CA ASP A 45 3.43 23.44 -10.09
C ASP A 45 4.68 22.81 -9.45
N GLU A 46 4.98 23.15 -8.19
CA GLU A 46 6.04 22.48 -7.42
C GLU A 46 5.67 21.01 -7.14
N VAL A 47 4.39 20.72 -6.86
CA VAL A 47 3.94 19.33 -6.66
C VAL A 47 4.06 18.51 -7.94
N LEU A 48 3.67 19.07 -9.09
CA LEU A 48 3.78 18.35 -10.38
C LEU A 48 5.24 18.15 -10.82
N SER A 49 6.08 19.18 -10.70
CA SER A 49 7.49 19.09 -11.10
C SER A 49 8.33 18.24 -10.15
N GLY A 50 7.94 18.13 -8.88
CA GLY A 50 8.58 17.29 -7.86
C GLY A 50 7.86 15.96 -7.59
N PHE A 51 6.94 15.52 -8.45
CA PHE A 51 6.00 14.45 -8.13
C PHE A 51 6.68 13.11 -7.76
N ASP A 52 7.72 12.69 -8.49
CA ASP A 52 8.49 11.47 -8.16
C ASP A 52 9.13 11.58 -6.77
N GLU A 53 9.85 12.67 -6.51
CA GLU A 53 10.59 12.87 -5.26
C GLU A 53 9.65 12.93 -4.05
N LEU A 54 8.57 13.71 -4.15
CA LEU A 54 7.54 13.82 -3.11
C LEU A 54 6.89 12.46 -2.84
N LEU A 55 6.44 11.76 -3.90
CA LEU A 55 5.80 10.46 -3.74
C LEU A 55 6.73 9.43 -3.13
N ARG A 56 8.01 9.40 -3.54
CA ARG A 56 9.01 8.49 -2.95
C ARG A 56 9.27 8.79 -1.48
N HIS A 57 9.36 10.05 -1.11
CA HIS A 57 9.59 10.45 0.27
C HIS A 57 8.43 10.03 1.17
N VAL A 58 7.18 10.34 0.75
CA VAL A 58 5.97 9.89 1.47
C VAL A 58 5.90 8.36 1.51
N TRP A 59 6.18 7.68 0.39
CA TRP A 59 6.16 6.21 0.31
C TRP A 59 7.09 5.56 1.33
N GLN A 60 8.30 6.10 1.50
CA GLN A 60 9.27 5.62 2.48
C GLN A 60 8.85 5.97 3.90
N GLU A 61 8.41 7.20 4.16
CA GLU A 61 8.09 7.67 5.50
C GLU A 61 6.81 7.03 6.06
N THR A 62 5.81 6.77 5.22
CA THR A 62 4.58 6.07 5.63
C THR A 62 4.86 4.70 6.24
N LEU A 63 5.89 3.98 5.78
CA LEU A 63 6.28 2.71 6.41
C LEU A 63 6.79 2.94 7.84
N HIS A 64 7.61 3.97 8.06
CA HIS A 64 8.15 4.30 9.39
C HIS A 64 7.03 4.71 10.36
N VAL A 65 6.08 5.54 9.91
CA VAL A 65 4.91 5.93 10.70
C VAL A 65 4.07 4.69 11.06
N LEU A 66 3.79 3.81 10.09
CA LEU A 66 3.06 2.56 10.36
C LEU A 66 3.81 1.68 11.38
N GLU A 67 5.12 1.51 11.21
CA GLU A 67 5.94 0.67 12.10
C GLU A 67 5.94 1.20 13.53
N HIS A 68 5.98 2.53 13.72
CA HIS A 68 5.84 3.14 15.06
C HIS A 68 4.52 2.76 15.74
N HIS A 69 3.40 2.82 15.02
CA HIS A 69 2.10 2.43 15.56
C HIS A 69 1.98 0.91 15.78
N GLU A 70 2.56 0.11 14.89
CA GLU A 70 2.58 -1.35 15.00
C GLU A 70 3.44 -1.83 16.19
N GLU A 71 4.59 -1.21 16.44
CA GLU A 71 5.42 -1.52 17.62
C GLU A 71 4.64 -1.30 18.91
N ARG A 72 4.01 -0.13 19.06
CA ARG A 72 3.18 0.19 20.23
C ARG A 72 1.99 -0.75 20.40
N SER A 73 1.36 -1.15 19.29
CA SER A 73 0.17 -2.01 19.33
C SER A 73 0.52 -3.48 19.57
N TYR A 74 1.51 -4.00 18.85
CA TYR A 74 1.78 -5.43 18.76
C TYR A 74 2.76 -5.93 19.81
N ALA A 75 3.78 -5.14 20.19
CA ALA A 75 4.80 -5.58 21.13
C ALA A 75 4.20 -5.99 22.48
N ASP A 76 3.27 -5.19 23.01
CA ASP A 76 2.58 -5.50 24.27
C ASP A 76 1.23 -6.17 24.05
N GLY A 77 0.55 -5.85 22.95
CA GLY A 77 -0.78 -6.40 22.67
C GLY A 77 -0.78 -7.90 22.44
N ILE A 78 0.16 -8.42 21.64
CA ILE A 78 0.19 -9.86 21.33
C ILE A 78 0.46 -10.70 22.59
N PRO A 79 1.53 -10.45 23.38
CA PRO A 79 1.77 -11.22 24.60
C PRO A 79 0.62 -11.13 25.60
N ARG A 80 0.10 -9.93 25.87
CA ARG A 80 -1.05 -9.72 26.76
C ARG A 80 -2.25 -10.57 26.36
N GLU A 81 -2.63 -10.55 25.09
CA GLU A 81 -3.78 -11.30 24.62
C GLU A 81 -3.54 -12.81 24.59
N LEU A 82 -2.29 -13.26 24.36
CA LEU A 82 -1.93 -14.67 24.49
C LEU A 82 -2.02 -15.16 25.93
N ILE A 83 -1.56 -14.36 26.90
CA ILE A 83 -1.71 -14.65 28.33
C ILE A 83 -3.19 -14.79 28.70
N HIS A 84 -4.03 -13.86 28.26
CA HIS A 84 -5.47 -13.91 28.54
C HIS A 84 -6.18 -15.09 27.86
N THR A 85 -5.79 -15.44 26.64
CA THR A 85 -6.47 -16.47 25.84
C THR A 85 -5.99 -17.89 26.17
N TYR A 86 -4.72 -18.03 26.58
CA TYR A 86 -4.06 -19.31 26.84
C TYR A 86 -3.40 -19.33 28.23
N PRO A 87 -4.18 -19.17 29.32
CA PRO A 87 -3.63 -19.10 30.69
C PRO A 87 -2.91 -20.39 31.10
N ASP A 88 -3.38 -21.55 30.63
CA ASP A 88 -2.77 -22.85 30.93
C ASP A 88 -1.31 -22.94 30.45
N SER A 89 -0.99 -22.28 29.32
CA SER A 89 0.39 -22.22 28.83
C SER A 89 1.31 -21.43 29.75
N VAL A 90 0.77 -20.43 30.45
CA VAL A 90 1.51 -19.63 31.43
C VAL A 90 1.69 -20.42 32.72
N ALA A 91 0.64 -21.09 33.20
CA ALA A 91 0.71 -21.95 34.38
C ALA A 91 1.75 -23.07 34.19
N GLU A 92 1.73 -23.76 33.05
CA GLU A 92 2.70 -24.81 32.75
C GLU A 92 4.14 -24.26 32.67
N ALA A 93 4.33 -23.11 32.03
CA ALA A 93 5.65 -22.47 31.99
C ALA A 93 6.15 -22.05 33.38
N GLN A 94 5.25 -21.67 34.28
CA GLN A 94 5.59 -21.34 35.67
C GLN A 94 6.04 -22.59 36.43
N GLU A 95 5.34 -23.71 36.31
CA GLU A 95 5.74 -24.97 36.94
C GLU A 95 7.15 -25.41 36.51
N ILE A 96 7.45 -25.33 35.21
CA ILE A 96 8.78 -25.61 34.67
C ILE A 96 9.82 -24.59 35.20
N SER A 97 9.44 -23.31 35.32
CA SER A 97 10.32 -22.29 35.88
C SER A 97 10.70 -22.58 37.33
N GLU A 98 9.78 -23.13 38.12
CA GLU A 98 9.99 -23.47 39.53
C GLU A 98 10.84 -24.75 39.68
N ALA A 99 10.65 -25.73 38.79
CA ALA A 99 11.38 -27.00 38.84
C ALA A 99 12.79 -26.93 38.22
N GLU A 100 12.95 -26.23 37.10
CA GLU A 100 14.14 -26.28 36.25
C GLU A 100 14.81 -24.89 36.06
N GLY A 101 14.19 -23.84 36.59
CA GLY A 101 14.69 -22.47 36.56
C GLY A 101 14.06 -21.58 35.48
N PHE A 102 14.19 -20.27 35.65
CA PHE A 102 13.53 -19.24 34.81
C PHE A 102 13.72 -19.44 33.30
N VAL A 103 14.94 -19.77 32.88
CA VAL A 103 15.26 -19.95 31.45
C VAL A 103 14.44 -21.10 30.84
N ALA A 104 14.28 -22.21 31.56
CA ALA A 104 13.48 -23.36 31.12
C ALA A 104 12.00 -23.00 30.99
N GLY A 105 11.46 -22.24 31.95
CA GLY A 105 10.09 -21.74 31.90
C GLY A 105 9.83 -20.85 30.68
N VAL A 106 10.73 -19.90 30.40
CA VAL A 106 10.63 -19.04 29.20
C VAL A 106 10.70 -19.86 27.90
N GLN A 107 11.62 -20.82 27.82
CA GLN A 107 11.72 -21.72 26.65
C GLN A 107 10.43 -22.53 26.46
N ARG A 108 9.83 -23.04 27.55
CA ARG A 108 8.56 -23.76 27.51
C ARG A 108 7.44 -22.87 27.00
N LEU A 109 7.31 -21.66 27.53
CA LEU A 109 6.27 -20.71 27.12
C LEU A 109 6.35 -20.38 25.63
N LEU A 110 7.55 -20.05 25.12
CA LEU A 110 7.76 -19.75 23.71
C LEU A 110 7.45 -20.96 22.81
N SER A 111 7.77 -22.17 23.28
CA SER A 111 7.47 -23.42 22.56
C SER A 111 5.97 -23.66 22.48
N LEU A 112 5.24 -23.45 23.59
CA LEU A 112 3.77 -23.59 23.66
C LEU A 112 3.07 -22.55 22.79
N TRP A 113 3.57 -21.31 22.75
CA TRP A 113 3.00 -20.22 21.95
C TRP A 113 3.44 -20.21 20.49
N TYR A 114 4.39 -21.05 20.07
CA TYR A 114 4.91 -21.01 18.70
C TYR A 114 3.82 -21.09 17.62
N PRO A 115 2.81 -22.00 17.70
CA PRO A 115 1.73 -22.05 16.70
C PRO A 115 0.91 -20.76 16.62
N GLN A 116 0.68 -20.10 17.76
CA GLN A 116 -0.08 -18.86 17.90
C GLN A 116 0.72 -17.68 17.36
N LEU A 117 1.97 -17.51 17.83
CA LEU A 117 2.89 -16.45 17.39
C LEU A 117 3.10 -16.49 15.87
N ARG A 118 3.30 -17.68 15.31
CA ARG A 118 3.42 -17.87 13.86
C ARG A 118 2.20 -17.32 13.10
N ARG A 119 0.99 -17.50 13.64
CA ARG A 119 -0.25 -17.00 13.03
C ARG A 119 -0.46 -15.51 13.27
N CYS A 120 -0.07 -14.98 14.43
CA CYS A 120 -0.08 -13.55 14.71
C CYS A 120 0.84 -12.81 13.73
N PHE A 121 2.10 -13.24 13.57
CA PHE A 121 3.04 -12.62 12.64
C PHE A 121 2.63 -12.77 11.17
N LEU A 122 1.98 -13.89 10.82
CA LEU A 122 1.34 -14.01 9.50
C LEU A 122 0.22 -12.97 9.33
N SER A 123 -0.62 -12.77 10.35
CA SER A 123 -1.68 -11.75 10.30
C SER A 123 -1.10 -10.35 10.15
N VAL A 124 -0.02 -10.01 10.84
CA VAL A 124 0.71 -8.72 10.69
C VAL A 124 1.22 -8.58 9.26
N SER A 125 1.92 -9.59 8.73
CA SER A 125 2.45 -9.57 7.36
C SER A 125 1.34 -9.40 6.31
N GLN A 126 0.21 -10.06 6.47
CA GLN A 126 -0.94 -9.90 5.56
C GLN A 126 -1.58 -8.51 5.69
N SER A 127 -1.65 -7.95 6.90
CA SER A 127 -2.12 -6.58 7.10
C SER A 127 -1.23 -5.58 6.36
N ARG A 128 0.10 -5.66 6.51
CA ARG A 128 1.06 -4.79 5.78
C ARG A 128 0.96 -4.92 4.25
N LYS A 129 0.66 -6.12 3.74
CA LYS A 129 0.45 -6.32 2.29
C LYS A 129 -0.79 -5.60 1.78
N THR A 130 -1.89 -5.67 2.54
CA THR A 130 -3.14 -4.98 2.20
C THR A 130 -2.98 -3.46 2.34
N ARG A 131 -2.44 -3.02 3.49
CA ARG A 131 -2.20 -1.59 3.79
C ARG A 131 -1.30 -0.95 2.75
N GLY A 132 -0.12 -1.50 2.48
CA GLY A 132 0.81 -0.86 1.53
C GLY A 132 0.31 -0.78 0.09
N GLY A 133 -0.76 -1.48 -0.30
CA GLY A 133 -1.47 -1.20 -1.56
C GLY A 133 -2.34 0.06 -1.45
N LYS A 134 -3.21 0.08 -0.42
CA LYS A 134 -4.10 1.21 -0.15
C LYS A 134 -3.36 2.49 0.22
N ASP A 135 -2.28 2.40 0.98
CA ASP A 135 -1.44 3.53 1.35
C ASP A 135 -0.87 4.19 0.08
N PHE A 136 -0.37 3.40 -0.87
CA PHE A 136 0.18 3.94 -2.12
C PHE A 136 -0.89 4.63 -2.99
N GLU A 137 -2.11 4.07 -3.05
CA GLU A 137 -3.25 4.72 -3.69
C GLU A 137 -3.58 6.07 -3.05
N LEU A 138 -3.67 6.12 -1.72
CA LEU A 138 -3.98 7.34 -0.95
C LEU A 138 -2.89 8.41 -1.07
N GLN A 139 -1.62 8.00 -1.13
CA GLN A 139 -0.49 8.93 -1.32
C GLN A 139 -0.55 9.62 -2.68
N LEU A 140 -0.85 8.85 -3.74
CA LEU A 140 -1.07 9.41 -5.08
C LEU A 140 -2.25 10.37 -5.09
N GLU A 141 -3.39 9.95 -4.55
CA GLU A 141 -4.61 10.77 -4.44
C GLU A 141 -4.32 12.10 -3.75
N ARG A 142 -3.62 12.07 -2.62
CA ARG A 142 -3.32 13.28 -1.85
C ARG A 142 -2.32 14.21 -2.54
N LEU A 143 -1.34 13.68 -3.29
CA LEU A 143 -0.49 14.53 -4.15
C LEU A 143 -1.28 15.14 -5.31
N LEU A 144 -2.22 14.41 -5.92
CA LEU A 144 -3.12 14.98 -6.93
C LEU A 144 -4.00 16.09 -6.33
N THR A 145 -4.50 15.92 -5.10
CA THR A 145 -5.23 16.99 -4.38
C THR A 145 -4.35 18.21 -4.15
N LEU A 146 -3.09 18.03 -3.70
CA LEU A 146 -2.15 19.15 -3.50
C LEU A 146 -1.79 19.85 -4.81
N ALA A 147 -1.76 19.11 -5.92
CA ALA A 147 -1.57 19.65 -7.27
C ALA A 147 -2.84 20.28 -7.87
N GLU A 148 -3.94 20.37 -7.11
CA GLU A 148 -5.25 20.87 -7.55
C GLU A 148 -5.76 20.16 -8.82
N VAL A 149 -5.45 18.86 -8.94
CA VAL A 149 -5.90 18.04 -10.06
C VAL A 149 -7.24 17.42 -9.73
N PRO A 150 -8.32 17.67 -10.50
CA PRO A 150 -9.60 17.01 -10.29
C PRO A 150 -9.47 15.50 -10.51
N HIS A 151 -10.02 14.71 -9.60
CA HIS A 151 -10.02 13.24 -9.68
C HIS A 151 -11.17 12.65 -8.87
N GLU A 152 -11.58 11.44 -9.22
CA GLU A 152 -12.52 10.63 -8.45
C GLU A 152 -11.92 9.25 -8.16
N SER A 153 -11.81 8.93 -6.87
CA SER A 153 -11.49 7.59 -6.40
C SER A 153 -12.63 6.63 -6.67
N GLN A 154 -12.29 5.44 -7.14
CA GLN A 154 -13.26 4.40 -7.49
C GLN A 154 -13.25 3.28 -6.47
N GLU A 155 -14.43 2.79 -6.10
CA GLU A 155 -14.51 1.53 -5.37
C GLU A 155 -14.08 0.36 -6.26
N ARG A 156 -13.51 -0.69 -5.67
CA ARG A 156 -12.96 -1.87 -6.37
C ARG A 156 -13.91 -2.51 -7.41
N GLN A 157 -15.22 -2.28 -7.30
CA GLN A 157 -16.19 -2.79 -8.27
C GLN A 157 -16.00 -2.18 -9.67
N ASN A 158 -15.41 -0.99 -9.77
CA ASN A 158 -15.23 -0.26 -11.03
C ASN A 158 -13.87 -0.51 -11.72
N ARG A 159 -13.11 -1.53 -11.26
CA ARG A 159 -11.92 -2.12 -11.94
C ARG A 159 -10.74 -1.16 -12.17
N THR A 160 -10.84 0.05 -11.65
CA THR A 160 -9.88 1.16 -11.78
C THR A 160 -9.77 1.81 -10.41
N ASP A 161 -8.64 2.45 -10.14
CA ASP A 161 -8.38 3.02 -8.80
C ASP A 161 -8.72 4.52 -8.78
N LEU A 162 -8.38 5.26 -9.85
CA LEU A 162 -8.69 6.69 -10.01
C LEU A 162 -9.16 7.00 -11.45
N VAL A 163 -10.07 7.97 -11.59
CA VAL A 163 -10.46 8.56 -12.88
C VAL A 163 -10.28 10.07 -12.83
N LEU A 164 -9.58 10.63 -13.82
CA LEU A 164 -9.34 12.06 -13.95
C LEU A 164 -10.01 12.60 -15.23
N PRO A 165 -10.67 13.76 -15.21
CA PRO A 165 -10.99 14.56 -14.02
C PRO A 165 -12.13 13.97 -13.17
N SER A 166 -13.03 13.17 -13.77
CA SER A 166 -14.16 12.53 -13.08
C SER A 166 -14.74 11.38 -13.88
N VAL A 167 -15.52 10.50 -13.24
CA VAL A 167 -16.27 9.43 -13.92
C VAL A 167 -17.28 10.01 -14.90
N ALA A 168 -17.94 11.10 -14.53
CA ALA A 168 -18.92 11.75 -15.41
C ALA A 168 -18.28 12.20 -16.75
N VAL A 169 -17.04 12.71 -16.71
CA VAL A 169 -16.30 13.06 -17.94
C VAL A 169 -15.92 11.80 -18.71
N PHE A 170 -15.47 10.74 -18.03
CA PHE A 170 -15.15 9.46 -18.67
C PHE A 170 -16.35 8.83 -19.38
N GLU A 171 -17.52 8.82 -18.75
CA GLU A 171 -18.75 8.28 -19.32
C GLU A 171 -19.25 9.10 -20.52
N ARG A 172 -19.08 10.42 -20.46
CA ARG A 172 -19.43 11.33 -21.56
C ARG A 172 -18.48 11.20 -22.75
N ASN A 173 -17.17 11.29 -22.50
CA ASN A 173 -16.13 11.19 -23.52
C ASN A 173 -14.84 10.62 -22.93
N ARG A 174 -14.59 9.34 -23.20
CA ARG A 174 -13.39 8.62 -22.74
C ARG A 174 -12.07 9.23 -23.21
N ASN A 175 -12.06 10.03 -24.27
CA ASN A 175 -10.86 10.70 -24.77
C ASN A 175 -10.45 11.90 -23.91
N GLU A 176 -11.40 12.49 -23.16
CA GLU A 176 -11.19 13.63 -22.25
C GLU A 176 -10.84 13.18 -20.83
N ALA A 177 -10.85 11.87 -20.57
CA ALA A 177 -10.57 11.32 -19.26
C ALA A 177 -9.34 10.44 -19.28
N MET A 178 -8.72 10.29 -18.12
CA MET A 178 -7.63 9.37 -17.83
C MET A 178 -8.09 8.34 -16.81
N VAL A 179 -7.80 7.08 -17.10
CA VAL A 179 -8.04 5.95 -16.22
C VAL A 179 -6.73 5.50 -15.62
N VAL A 180 -6.68 5.41 -14.29
CA VAL A 180 -5.47 5.06 -13.55
C VAL A 180 -5.74 3.84 -12.70
N SER A 181 -4.90 2.82 -12.83
CA SER A 181 -4.77 1.77 -11.83
C SER A 181 -3.40 1.84 -11.16
N VAL A 182 -3.37 1.58 -9.87
CA VAL A 182 -2.21 1.67 -9.01
C VAL A 182 -1.87 0.27 -8.49
N LYS A 183 -0.60 -0.11 -8.58
CA LYS A 183 -0.09 -1.36 -8.01
C LYS A 183 1.26 -1.13 -7.37
N ARG A 184 1.38 -1.36 -6.06
CA ARG A 184 2.69 -1.33 -5.38
C ARG A 184 3.73 -2.24 -6.03
N THR A 185 3.34 -3.47 -6.39
CA THR A 185 4.22 -4.45 -7.06
C THR A 185 3.45 -5.16 -8.16
N LEU A 186 4.03 -5.33 -9.34
CA LEU A 186 3.40 -5.94 -10.51
C LEU A 186 3.30 -7.48 -10.39
N ARG A 187 4.42 -8.13 -10.03
CA ARG A 187 4.60 -9.60 -9.99
C ARG A 187 3.93 -10.31 -11.18
N GLU A 188 3.11 -11.34 -10.98
CA GLU A 188 2.27 -11.98 -12.00
C GLU A 188 0.91 -11.31 -12.20
N ARG A 189 0.47 -10.51 -11.21
CA ARG A 189 -0.88 -9.93 -11.10
C ARG A 189 -1.16 -8.79 -12.08
N TRP A 190 -0.12 -8.22 -12.70
CA TRP A 190 -0.31 -7.20 -13.75
C TRP A 190 -1.14 -7.71 -14.93
N ARG A 191 -1.18 -9.02 -15.20
CA ARG A 191 -1.91 -9.58 -16.34
C ARG A 191 -3.42 -9.37 -16.22
N GLU A 192 -3.96 -9.68 -15.05
CA GLU A 192 -5.39 -9.51 -14.74
C GLU A 192 -5.76 -8.03 -14.87
N VAL A 193 -4.95 -7.15 -14.27
CA VAL A 193 -5.15 -5.69 -14.31
C VAL A 193 -5.06 -5.15 -15.73
N ALA A 194 -4.07 -5.57 -16.51
CA ALA A 194 -3.89 -5.10 -17.88
C ALA A 194 -5.04 -5.56 -18.78
N GLU A 195 -5.55 -6.77 -18.58
CA GLU A 195 -6.73 -7.27 -19.31
C GLU A 195 -8.00 -6.50 -18.95
N GLU A 196 -8.22 -6.23 -17.65
CA GLU A 196 -9.35 -5.41 -17.18
C GLU A 196 -9.31 -4.00 -17.76
N LEU A 197 -8.14 -3.36 -17.69
CA LEU A 197 -7.89 -2.02 -18.22
C LEU A 197 -8.07 -1.95 -19.74
N PHE A 198 -7.57 -2.94 -20.48
CA PHE A 198 -7.74 -3.03 -21.93
C PHE A 198 -9.22 -3.15 -22.32
N ASN A 199 -10.00 -3.91 -21.55
CA ASN A 199 -11.43 -4.08 -21.79
C ASN A 199 -12.26 -2.81 -21.59
N LEU A 200 -11.72 -1.78 -20.90
CA LEU A 200 -12.37 -0.48 -20.79
C LEU A 200 -12.40 0.26 -22.13
N ARG A 201 -11.55 -0.08 -23.10
CA ARG A 201 -11.44 0.60 -24.41
C ARG A 201 -11.33 2.12 -24.27
N ALA A 202 -10.50 2.55 -23.32
CA ALA A 202 -10.16 3.96 -23.12
C ALA A 202 -8.77 4.22 -23.72
N PRO A 203 -8.53 5.39 -24.31
CA PRO A 203 -7.24 5.72 -24.94
C PRO A 203 -6.16 6.09 -23.91
N ASN A 204 -6.56 6.68 -22.78
CA ASN A 204 -5.67 7.26 -21.77
C ASN A 204 -5.65 6.37 -20.53
N VAL A 205 -5.02 5.20 -20.64
CA VAL A 205 -5.00 4.20 -19.57
C VAL A 205 -3.61 4.03 -19.02
N TYR A 206 -3.50 4.16 -17.69
CA TYR A 206 -2.22 4.18 -16.98
C TYR A 206 -2.21 3.13 -15.88
N LEU A 207 -1.10 2.40 -15.80
CA LEU A 207 -0.77 1.50 -14.70
C LEU A 207 0.42 2.10 -13.96
N LEU A 208 0.20 2.59 -12.75
CA LEU A 208 1.20 3.19 -11.88
C LEU A 208 1.79 2.13 -10.96
N THR A 209 3.11 2.15 -10.76
CA THR A 209 3.76 1.20 -9.86
C THR A 209 4.97 1.72 -9.11
N ALA A 210 5.07 1.30 -7.84
CA ALA A 210 6.26 1.44 -7.02
C ALA A 210 7.30 0.31 -7.26
N ASP A 211 7.07 -0.59 -8.23
CA ASP A 211 7.91 -1.75 -8.48
C ASP A 211 9.23 -1.39 -9.19
N GLU A 212 10.28 -1.20 -8.42
CA GLU A 212 11.65 -0.98 -8.95
C GLU A 212 12.18 -2.16 -9.78
N LYS A 213 11.53 -3.34 -9.68
CA LYS A 213 11.95 -4.58 -10.34
C LYS A 213 11.09 -4.94 -11.56
N ALA A 214 10.26 -4.03 -12.06
CA ALA A 214 9.47 -4.24 -13.28
C ALA A 214 10.36 -4.74 -14.41
N THR A 215 10.04 -5.85 -15.09
CA THR A 215 10.90 -6.54 -16.06
C THR A 215 10.57 -6.15 -17.50
N ILE A 216 11.49 -6.38 -18.45
CA ILE A 216 11.24 -6.16 -19.89
C ILE A 216 10.03 -6.98 -20.38
N GLY A 217 9.84 -8.21 -19.86
CA GLY A 217 8.70 -9.05 -20.20
C GLY A 217 7.36 -8.47 -19.72
N GLN A 218 7.34 -7.87 -18.53
CA GLN A 218 6.16 -7.14 -18.02
C GLN A 218 5.86 -5.92 -18.90
N VAL A 219 6.87 -5.12 -19.24
CA VAL A 219 6.72 -3.94 -20.11
C VAL A 219 6.19 -4.33 -21.49
N LYS A 220 6.75 -5.35 -22.14
CA LYS A 220 6.24 -5.85 -23.43
C LYS A 220 4.78 -6.29 -23.35
N GLY A 221 4.38 -6.86 -22.22
CA GLY A 221 2.98 -7.23 -21.98
C GLY A 221 2.09 -6.00 -21.80
N ILE A 222 2.38 -5.15 -20.82
CA ILE A 222 1.55 -3.99 -20.45
C ILE A 222 1.49 -2.99 -21.59
N CYS A 223 2.65 -2.55 -22.06
CA CYS A 223 2.75 -1.50 -23.08
C CYS A 223 2.54 -2.07 -24.48
N GLY A 224 3.30 -3.08 -24.86
CA GLY A 224 3.29 -3.58 -26.25
C GLY A 224 2.01 -4.33 -26.63
N ARG A 225 1.46 -5.16 -25.73
CA ARG A 225 0.26 -5.98 -26.03
C ARG A 225 -1.04 -5.27 -25.67
N TYR A 226 -1.10 -4.60 -24.53
CA TYR A 226 -2.33 -3.96 -24.05
C TYR A 226 -2.40 -2.46 -24.32
N ASN A 227 -1.33 -1.85 -24.86
CA ASN A 227 -1.27 -0.41 -25.14
C ASN A 227 -1.61 0.45 -23.91
N ILE A 228 -1.10 0.04 -22.75
CA ILE A 228 -1.26 0.74 -21.47
C ILE A 228 0.04 1.49 -21.16
N TYR A 229 -0.08 2.74 -20.73
CA TYR A 229 1.05 3.50 -20.22
C TYR A 229 1.47 2.93 -18.86
N LEU A 230 2.73 2.54 -18.71
CA LEU A 230 3.29 2.11 -17.45
C LEU A 230 4.04 3.29 -16.81
N VAL A 231 3.62 3.72 -15.64
CA VAL A 231 4.31 4.78 -14.90
C VAL A 231 5.13 4.15 -13.79
N VAL A 232 6.43 4.44 -13.79
CA VAL A 232 7.41 3.93 -12.83
C VAL A 232 8.18 5.11 -12.22
N TRP A 233 8.97 4.83 -11.18
CA TRP A 233 9.93 5.80 -10.67
C TRP A 233 10.83 6.34 -11.77
N ASP A 234 11.18 7.62 -11.70
CA ASP A 234 11.97 8.31 -12.72
C ASP A 234 13.31 7.61 -12.97
N HIS A 235 13.97 7.16 -11.90
CA HIS A 235 15.21 6.39 -12.02
C HIS A 235 15.01 5.04 -12.73
N VAL A 236 13.88 4.34 -12.52
CA VAL A 236 13.59 3.07 -13.20
C VAL A 236 13.37 3.31 -14.69
N LYS A 237 12.63 4.37 -15.05
CA LYS A 237 12.46 4.79 -16.45
C LYS A 237 13.81 5.09 -17.08
N ARG A 238 14.60 5.98 -16.48
CA ARG A 238 15.91 6.40 -16.98
C ARG A 238 16.88 5.23 -17.15
N ASP A 239 17.01 4.39 -16.13
CA ASP A 239 18.07 3.38 -16.08
C ASP A 239 17.75 2.15 -16.95
N ARG A 240 16.46 1.90 -17.25
CA ARG A 240 16.03 0.61 -17.83
C ARG A 240 15.07 0.70 -19.01
N PHE A 241 14.32 1.79 -19.13
CA PHE A 241 13.22 1.91 -20.11
C PHE A 241 13.21 3.26 -20.84
N ALA A 242 14.35 3.95 -20.92
CA ALA A 242 14.44 5.30 -21.47
C ALA A 242 13.86 5.40 -22.90
N SER A 243 14.10 4.38 -23.73
CA SER A 243 13.64 4.33 -25.12
C SER A 243 12.21 3.79 -25.31
N GLU A 244 11.53 3.33 -24.25
CA GLU A 244 10.18 2.79 -24.35
C GLU A 244 9.14 3.93 -24.17
N PRO A 245 8.48 4.40 -25.24
CA PRO A 245 7.63 5.60 -25.19
C PRO A 245 6.37 5.43 -24.32
N LEU A 246 5.92 4.19 -24.10
CA LEU A 246 4.76 3.90 -23.25
C LEU A 246 5.14 3.66 -21.78
N VAL A 247 6.42 3.74 -21.43
CA VAL A 247 6.86 3.80 -20.03
C VAL A 247 7.18 5.24 -19.70
N LEU A 248 6.58 5.79 -18.66
CA LEU A 248 6.80 7.16 -18.20
C LEU A 248 7.46 7.17 -16.81
N GLY A 249 8.27 8.19 -16.54
CA GLY A 249 8.59 8.56 -15.16
C GLY A 249 7.37 9.17 -14.45
N TYR A 250 7.35 9.17 -13.12
CA TYR A 250 6.30 9.86 -12.36
C TYR A 250 6.30 11.37 -12.62
N THR A 251 7.48 11.99 -12.74
CA THR A 251 7.58 13.42 -13.06
C THR A 251 7.06 13.70 -14.47
N GLU A 252 7.48 12.92 -15.47
CA GLU A 252 6.99 13.03 -16.85
C GLU A 252 5.47 12.84 -16.93
N TRP A 253 4.93 11.84 -16.24
CA TRP A 253 3.49 11.63 -16.17
C TRP A 253 2.76 12.82 -15.56
N ALA A 254 3.28 13.36 -14.45
CA ALA A 254 2.69 14.50 -13.77
C ALA A 254 2.72 15.78 -14.63
N THR A 255 3.86 16.13 -15.20
CA THR A 255 4.04 17.38 -15.97
C THR A 255 3.39 17.32 -17.35
N ASP A 256 3.45 16.17 -18.03
CA ASP A 256 3.09 16.10 -19.45
C ASP A 256 1.68 15.54 -19.67
N ARG A 257 1.11 14.83 -18.69
CA ARG A 257 -0.22 14.20 -18.79
C ARG A 257 -1.18 14.77 -17.76
N VAL A 258 -0.81 14.70 -16.47
CA VAL A 258 -1.70 15.13 -15.38
C VAL A 258 -1.94 16.64 -15.42
N ALA A 259 -0.92 17.44 -15.72
CA ALA A 259 -1.05 18.89 -15.81
C ALA A 259 -2.14 19.35 -16.80
N GLN A 260 -2.37 18.59 -17.88
CA GLN A 260 -3.40 18.88 -18.88
C GLN A 260 -4.83 18.71 -18.35
N MET A 261 -4.99 18.02 -17.21
CA MET A 261 -6.27 17.79 -16.55
C MET A 261 -6.61 18.87 -15.53
N ARG A 262 -5.67 19.79 -15.23
CA ARG A 262 -5.94 20.99 -14.44
C ARG A 262 -6.68 21.97 -15.35
N GLY A 263 -7.87 22.39 -14.91
CA GLY A 263 -8.78 23.24 -15.71
C GLY A 263 -8.18 24.57 -16.12
#